data_AF-A0A4U8SIB3-F1
#
_entry.id   AF-A0A4U8SIB3-F1
#
_cell.length_a   1.000
_cell.length_b   1.000
_cell.length_c   1.000
_cell.angle_alpha   90.00
_cell.angle_beta   90.00
_cell.angle_gamma   90.00
#
_symmetry.space_group_name_H-M   'P 1'
#
loop_
_entity.id
_entity.type
_entity.pdbx_description
1 polymer ?
#
loop_
_entity_poly.entity_id
_entity_poly.type
_entity_poly.pdbx_seq_one_letter_code
_entity_poly.pdbx_strand_id
1 'polypeptide(L)'
;MKTKFTQLVLLRKKKVDEAEMMLQKNAQAILSKQGEVDALVQEFATLQEPRSGIYQAFLTFAHHKEEFRQTIDFKMQELAQLKHQKKELQEYFRVQNIEFEKAKYLDGLEVKKMIEKTKKQESKDLDEISVMLYANHKEQQ
;
A
#
# COMPACT_ATOMS: atom_id res chain seq x y z
N MET A 1 -9.24 -13.26 -21.94
CA MET A 1 -8.26 -13.09 -23.03
C MET A 1 -6.99 -12.50 -22.42
N LYS A 2 -5.81 -13.08 -22.66
CA LYS A 2 -4.54 -12.45 -22.22
C LYS A 2 -4.18 -11.38 -23.24
N THR A 3 -3.99 -10.13 -22.80
CA THR A 3 -3.53 -9.04 -23.67
C THR A 3 -2.03 -8.81 -23.49
N LYS A 4 -1.45 -7.97 -24.34
CA LYS A 4 -0.07 -7.48 -24.19
C LYS A 4 0.12 -6.69 -22.88
N PHE A 5 -0.94 -6.13 -22.31
CA PHE A 5 -0.92 -5.33 -21.09
C PHE A 5 -1.19 -6.13 -19.81
N THR A 6 -1.64 -7.38 -19.91
CA THR A 6 -1.95 -8.20 -18.73
C THR A 6 -0.72 -8.37 -17.81
N GLN A 7 0.48 -8.54 -18.39
CA GLN A 7 1.73 -8.61 -17.61
C GLN A 7 2.07 -7.27 -16.94
N LEU A 8 1.78 -6.15 -17.59
CA LEU A 8 1.98 -4.82 -17.03
C LEU A 8 1.03 -4.58 -15.84
N VAL A 9 -0.23 -4.99 -15.96
CA VAL A 9 -1.22 -4.89 -14.88
C VAL A 9 -0.78 -5.71 -13.66
N LEU A 10 -0.32 -6.94 -13.87
CA LEU A 10 0.19 -7.79 -12.79
C LEU A 10 1.42 -7.17 -12.10
N LEU A 11 2.37 -6.64 -12.88
CA LEU A 11 3.54 -5.97 -12.34
C LEU A 11 3.15 -4.74 -11.50
N ARG A 12 2.21 -3.92 -11.99
CA ARG A 12 1.75 -2.73 -11.27
C ARG A 12 0.97 -3.09 -10.02
N LYS A 13 0.15 -4.14 -10.06
CA LYS A 13 -0.54 -4.67 -8.89
C LYS A 13 0.45 -5.05 -7.79
N LYS A 14 1.49 -5.80 -8.15
CA LYS A 14 2.55 -6.18 -7.21
C LYS A 14 3.18 -4.96 -6.52
N LYS A 15 3.42 -3.86 -7.26
CA LYS A 15 3.94 -2.62 -6.67
C LYS A 15 2.97 -1.93 -5.72
N VAL A 16 1.66 -2.00 -5.97
CA VAL A 16 0.63 -1.51 -5.05
C VAL A 16 0.62 -2.36 -3.78
N ASP A 17 0.65 -3.69 -3.92
CA ASP A 17 0.69 -4.62 -2.79
C ASP A 17 1.96 -4.41 -1.93
N GLU A 18 3.11 -4.18 -2.57
CA GLU A 18 4.37 -3.83 -1.90
C GLU A 18 4.25 -2.50 -1.12
N ALA A 19 3.65 -1.47 -1.72
CA ALA A 19 3.43 -0.18 -1.08
C ALA A 19 2.46 -0.29 0.13
N GLU A 20 1.42 -1.11 0.01
CA GLU A 20 0.48 -1.39 1.11
C GLU A 20 1.18 -2.10 2.27
N MET A 21 2.00 -3.12 1.97
CA MET A 21 2.81 -3.80 2.99
C MET A 21 3.75 -2.83 3.73
N MET A 22 4.38 -1.90 3.00
CA MET A 22 5.23 -0.87 3.62
C MET A 22 4.43 0.04 4.57
N LEU A 23 3.23 0.46 4.17
CA LEU A 23 2.34 1.25 5.02
C LEU A 23 1.93 0.49 6.29
N GLN A 24 1.58 -0.78 6.17
CA GLN A 24 1.22 -1.62 7.32
C GLN A 24 2.40 -1.78 8.30
N LYS A 25 3.61 -2.04 7.78
CA LYS A 25 4.82 -2.13 8.61
C LYS A 25 5.10 -0.83 9.34
N ASN A 26 5.01 0.32 8.64
CA ASN A 26 5.21 1.62 9.26
C ASN A 26 4.12 1.92 10.32
N ALA A 27 2.86 1.57 10.06
CA ALA A 27 1.78 1.73 11.03
C ALA A 27 2.03 0.90 12.30
N GLN A 28 2.49 -0.34 12.16
CA GLN A 28 2.84 -1.19 13.30
C GLN A 28 4.02 -0.61 14.10
N ALA A 29 5.04 -0.08 13.41
CA ALA A 29 6.18 0.57 14.05
C ALA A 29 5.74 1.83 14.84
N ILE A 30 4.83 2.64 14.28
CA ILE A 30 4.25 3.79 14.98
C ILE A 30 3.53 3.36 16.25
N LEU A 31 2.69 2.32 16.18
CA LEU A 31 1.95 1.82 17.34
C LEU A 31 2.89 1.30 18.44
N SER A 32 3.90 0.52 18.05
CA SER A 32 4.91 0.01 18.98
C SER A 32 5.66 1.15 19.66
N LYS A 33 6.13 2.14 18.87
CA LYS A 33 6.90 3.28 19.38
C LYS A 33 6.05 4.20 20.26
N GLN A 34 4.77 4.39 19.92
CA GLN A 34 3.84 5.13 20.77
C GLN A 34 3.66 4.41 22.11
N GLY A 35 3.50 3.09 22.11
CA GLY A 35 3.43 2.29 23.34
C GLY A 35 4.69 2.39 24.20
N GLU A 36 5.89 2.39 23.59
CA GLU A 36 7.17 2.65 24.29
C GLU A 36 7.17 4.03 24.96
N VAL A 37 6.76 5.08 24.25
CA VAL A 37 6.70 6.44 24.78
C VAL A 37 5.68 6.53 25.92
N ASP A 38 4.49 5.96 25.75
CA ASP A 38 3.44 6.00 26.75
C ASP A 38 3.89 5.28 28.04
N ALA A 39 4.57 4.14 27.93
CA ALA A 39 5.14 3.42 29.07
C ALA A 39 6.20 4.26 29.80
N LEU A 40 7.13 4.89 29.07
CA LEU A 40 8.15 5.76 29.65
C LEU A 40 7.55 6.99 30.34
N VAL A 41 6.51 7.57 29.76
CA VAL A 41 5.79 8.72 30.36
C VAL A 41 5.07 8.29 31.65
N GLN A 42 4.46 7.10 31.68
CA GLN A 42 3.85 6.57 32.90
C GLN A 42 4.91 6.31 33.98
N GLU A 43 6.03 5.68 33.64
CA GLU A 43 7.13 5.43 34.55
C GLU A 43 7.69 6.75 35.12
N PHE A 44 7.90 7.74 34.26
CA PHE A 44 8.32 9.08 34.66
C PHE A 44 7.34 9.74 35.63
N ALA A 45 6.03 9.57 35.43
CA ALA A 45 5.00 10.11 36.31
C ALA A 45 4.97 9.45 37.70
N THR A 46 5.44 8.20 37.81
CA THR A 46 5.55 7.51 39.10
C THR A 46 6.82 7.84 39.89
N LEU A 47 7.78 8.55 39.30
CA LEU A 47 9.00 8.96 39.99
C LEU A 47 8.68 9.91 41.14
N GLN A 48 9.05 9.49 42.35
CA GLN A 48 8.88 10.29 43.56
C GLN A 48 10.19 10.95 43.97
N GLU A 49 10.15 12.27 44.12
CA GLU A 49 11.28 13.04 44.62
C GLU A 49 11.58 12.67 46.08
N PRO A 50 12.85 12.41 46.43
CA PRO A 50 13.24 12.13 47.80
C PRO A 50 12.99 13.36 48.68
N ARG A 51 12.04 13.27 49.62
CA ARG A 51 11.66 14.36 50.52
C ARG A 51 12.62 14.56 51.70
N SER A 52 13.47 13.58 51.96
CA SER A 52 14.45 13.56 53.04
C SER A 52 15.60 12.62 52.68
N GLY A 53 16.83 12.94 53.06
CA GLY A 53 17.98 12.07 52.84
C GLY A 53 19.28 12.83 52.63
N ILE A 54 20.31 12.10 52.18
CA ILE A 54 21.64 12.64 51.87
C ILE A 54 21.58 13.37 50.53
N TYR A 55 22.21 14.55 50.43
CA TYR A 55 22.26 15.37 49.21
C TYR A 55 22.70 14.59 47.95
N GLN A 56 23.62 13.63 48.10
CA GLN A 56 24.06 12.76 47.00
C GLN A 56 22.89 11.98 46.36
N ALA A 57 21.93 11.51 47.17
CA ALA A 57 20.77 10.78 46.67
C ALA A 57 19.82 11.67 45.86
N PHE A 58 19.74 12.95 46.23
CA PHE A 58 18.99 13.95 45.45
C PHE A 58 19.66 14.23 44.10
N LEU A 59 20.99 14.40 44.08
CA LEU A 59 21.74 14.58 42.83
C LEU A 59 21.54 13.40 41.88
N THR A 60 21.66 12.17 42.36
CA THR A 60 21.43 10.97 41.54
C THR A 60 20.01 10.92 41.01
N PHE A 61 19.01 11.30 41.81
CA PHE A 61 17.62 11.37 41.35
C PHE A 61 17.45 12.44 40.26
N ALA A 62 18.03 13.62 40.43
CA ALA A 62 17.95 14.71 39.46
C ALA A 62 18.58 14.32 38.11
N HIS A 63 19.73 13.64 38.13
CA HIS A 63 20.35 13.09 36.93
C HIS A 63 19.46 12.06 36.24
N HIS A 64 18.90 11.12 37.01
CA HIS A 64 18.03 10.09 36.45
C HIS A 64 16.75 10.66 35.84
N LYS A 65 16.16 11.67 36.48
CA LYS A 65 15.01 12.41 35.96
C LYS A 65 15.33 13.10 34.62
N GLU A 66 16.53 13.65 34.49
CA GLU A 66 16.97 14.28 33.25
C GLU A 66 17.23 13.25 32.14
N GLU A 67 17.85 12.11 32.46
CA GLU A 67 18.02 10.99 31.52
C GLU A 67 16.67 10.49 30.97
N PHE A 68 15.66 10.36 31.83
CA PHE A 68 14.31 10.00 31.40
C PHE A 68 13.72 11.00 30.43
N ARG A 69 13.85 12.31 30.71
CA ARG A 69 13.37 13.36 29.80
C ARG A 69 14.03 13.27 28.44
N GLN A 70 15.36 13.15 28.41
CA GLN A 70 16.12 13.01 27.17
C GLN A 70 15.71 11.76 26.39
N THR A 71 15.47 10.65 27.09
CA THR A 71 15.01 9.41 26.48
C THR A 71 13.61 9.56 25.87
N ILE A 72 12.68 10.18 26.59
CA ILE A 72 11.32 10.46 26.09
C ILE A 72 11.40 11.35 24.84
N ASP A 73 12.17 12.45 24.90
CA ASP A 73 12.32 13.38 23.79
C ASP A 73 12.90 12.68 22.55
N PHE A 74 13.94 11.86 22.73
CA PHE A 74 14.52 11.07 21.66
C PHE A 74 13.50 10.12 21.02
N LYS A 75 12.75 9.37 21.84
CA LYS A 75 11.72 8.45 21.36
C LYS A 75 10.57 9.18 20.65
N MET A 76 10.21 10.37 21.12
CA MET A 76 9.22 11.23 20.45
C MET A 76 9.71 11.73 19.09
N GLN A 77 11.01 12.02 18.95
CA GLN A 77 11.61 12.36 17.65
C GLN A 77 11.57 11.17 16.69
N GLU A 78 11.93 9.96 17.14
CA GLU A 78 11.80 8.74 16.32
C GLU A 78 10.35 8.53 15.85
N LEU A 79 9.38 8.74 16.75
CA LEU A 79 7.96 8.65 16.42
C LEU A 79 7.54 9.70 15.39
N ALA A 80 8.05 10.94 15.51
CA ALA A 80 7.79 12.00 14.53
C ALA A 80 8.34 11.65 13.14
N GLN A 81 9.53 11.06 13.08
CA GLN A 81 10.11 10.55 11.83
C GLN A 81 9.26 9.45 11.21
N LEU A 82 8.80 8.47 12.00
CA LEU A 82 7.91 7.42 11.52
C LEU A 82 6.58 7.99 10.98
N LYS A 83 6.01 8.99 11.65
CA LYS A 83 4.81 9.72 11.20
C LYS A 83 5.06 10.51 9.91
N HIS A 84 6.26 11.03 9.71
CA HIS A 84 6.65 11.69 8.46
C HIS A 84 6.76 10.68 7.32
N GLN A 85 7.49 9.58 7.54
CA GLN A 85 7.60 8.46 6.59
C GLN A 85 6.23 7.89 6.19
N LYS A 86 5.28 7.84 7.12
CA LYS A 86 3.89 7.46 6.79
C LYS A 86 3.31 8.31 5.67
N LYS A 87 3.51 9.63 5.70
CA LYS A 87 2.99 10.55 4.68
C LYS A 87 3.65 10.31 3.33
N GLU A 88 4.97 10.08 3.31
CA GLU A 88 5.71 9.76 2.10
C GLU A 88 5.24 8.44 1.48
N LEU A 89 5.05 7.41 2.32
CA LEU A 89 4.54 6.11 1.89
C LEU A 89 3.09 6.19 1.38
N GLN A 90 2.25 7.05 1.97
CA GLN A 90 0.90 7.29 1.48
C GLN A 90 0.90 7.92 0.08
N GLU A 91 1.79 8.88 -0.15
CA GLU A 91 1.94 9.49 -1.46
C GLU A 91 2.50 8.48 -2.48
N TYR A 92 3.50 7.69 -2.08
CA TYR A 92 4.02 6.62 -2.92
C TYR A 92 2.94 5.60 -3.30
N PHE A 93 2.13 5.15 -2.34
CA PHE A 93 0.98 4.27 -2.58
C PHE A 93 -0.01 4.89 -3.56
N ARG A 94 -0.36 6.17 -3.37
CA ARG A 94 -1.26 6.91 -4.27
C ARG A 94 -0.74 6.90 -5.71
N VAL A 95 0.55 7.18 -5.91
CA VAL A 95 1.19 7.17 -7.23
C VAL A 95 1.15 5.76 -7.84
N GLN A 96 1.51 4.72 -7.10
CA GLN A 96 1.47 3.35 -7.62
C GLN A 96 0.04 2.92 -7.99
N ASN A 97 -0.96 3.32 -7.21
CA ASN A 97 -2.35 2.99 -7.47
C ASN A 97 -2.87 3.68 -8.74
N ILE A 98 -2.51 4.95 -8.97
CA ILE A 98 -2.82 5.65 -10.21
C ILE A 98 -2.21 4.93 -11.42
N GLU A 99 -0.94 4.51 -11.33
CA GLU A 99 -0.27 3.78 -12.41
C GLU A 99 -0.89 2.40 -12.67
N PHE A 100 -1.36 1.72 -11.62
CA PHE A 100 -2.10 0.47 -11.74
C PHE A 100 -3.44 0.66 -12.47
N GLU A 101 -4.23 1.66 -12.08
CA GLU A 101 -5.52 1.94 -12.74
C GLU A 101 -5.35 2.36 -14.20
N LYS A 102 -4.29 3.13 -14.53
CA LYS A 102 -3.93 3.43 -15.93
C LYS A 102 -3.64 2.15 -16.72
N ALA A 103 -2.84 1.23 -16.18
CA ALA A 103 -2.52 -0.02 -16.85
C ALA A 103 -3.78 -0.90 -17.05
N LYS A 104 -4.64 -0.96 -16.05
CA LYS A 104 -5.91 -1.70 -16.09
C LYS A 104 -6.88 -1.13 -17.12
N TYR A 105 -6.93 0.20 -17.23
CA TYR A 105 -7.73 0.86 -18.26
C TYR A 105 -7.25 0.50 -19.67
N LEU A 106 -5.94 0.53 -19.91
CA LEU A 106 -5.35 0.13 -21.20
C LEU A 106 -5.62 -1.33 -21.54
N ASP A 107 -5.47 -2.24 -20.58
CA ASP A 107 -5.81 -3.66 -20.75
C ASP A 107 -7.30 -3.83 -21.11
N GLY A 108 -8.20 -3.12 -20.41
CA GLY A 108 -9.63 -3.15 -20.68
C GLY A 108 -10.02 -2.64 -22.07
N LEU A 109 -9.36 -1.58 -22.56
CA LEU A 109 -9.56 -1.09 -23.93
C LEU A 109 -9.13 -2.13 -24.97
N GLU A 110 -8.01 -2.81 -24.74
CA GLU A 110 -7.51 -3.82 -25.67
C GLU A 110 -8.40 -5.06 -25.70
N VAL A 111 -8.91 -5.49 -24.54
CA VAL A 111 -9.91 -6.58 -24.45
C VAL A 111 -11.17 -6.21 -25.24
N LYS A 112 -11.68 -4.99 -25.09
CA LYS A 112 -12.86 -4.53 -25.85
C LYS A 112 -12.64 -4.60 -27.36
N LYS A 113 -11.48 -4.10 -27.83
CA LYS A 113 -11.12 -4.18 -29.26
C LYS A 113 -11.04 -5.62 -29.77
N MET A 114 -10.48 -6.54 -28.98
CA MET A 114 -10.44 -7.96 -29.35
C MET A 114 -11.84 -8.56 -29.45
N ILE A 115 -12.71 -8.29 -28.48
CA ILE A 115 -14.10 -8.77 -28.50
C ILE A 115 -14.84 -8.24 -29.73
N GLU A 116 -14.71 -6.95 -30.06
CA GLU A 116 -15.34 -6.37 -31.24
C GLU A 116 -14.80 -6.99 -32.54
N LYS A 117 -13.50 -7.27 -32.61
CA LYS A 117 -12.89 -7.94 -33.76
C LYS A 117 -13.42 -9.37 -33.91
N THR A 118 -13.50 -10.12 -32.82
CA THR A 118 -14.04 -11.49 -32.82
C THR A 118 -15.50 -11.49 -33.25
N LYS A 119 -16.35 -10.62 -32.70
CA LYS A 119 -17.76 -10.52 -33.10
C LYS A 119 -17.94 -10.19 -34.58
N LYS A 120 -17.11 -9.29 -35.12
CA LYS A 120 -17.13 -8.95 -36.55
C LYS A 120 -16.70 -10.13 -37.43
N GLN A 121 -15.72 -10.92 -36.98
CA GLN A 121 -15.30 -12.11 -37.70
C GLN A 121 -16.38 -13.19 -37.66
N GLU A 122 -16.94 -13.48 -36.48
CA GLU A 122 -18.04 -14.44 -36.31
C GLU A 122 -19.25 -14.08 -37.18
N SER A 123 -19.63 -12.80 -37.26
CA SER A 123 -20.71 -12.35 -38.14
C SER A 123 -20.42 -12.65 -39.61
N LYS A 124 -19.20 -12.38 -40.08
CA LYS A 124 -18.81 -12.66 -41.48
C LYS A 124 -18.80 -14.16 -41.76
N ASP A 125 -18.25 -14.95 -40.85
CA ASP A 125 -18.18 -16.41 -40.99
C ASP A 125 -19.59 -17.00 -41.06
N LEU A 126 -20.53 -16.50 -40.24
CA LEU A 126 -21.94 -16.91 -40.29
C LEU A 126 -22.63 -16.52 -41.60
N ASP A 127 -22.36 -15.32 -42.12
CA ASP A 127 -22.88 -14.88 -43.41
C ASP A 127 -22.34 -15.76 -44.56
N GLU A 128 -21.04 -16.06 -44.55
CA GLU A 128 -20.40 -16.94 -45.53
C GLU A 128 -20.97 -18.37 -45.48
N ILE A 129 -21.11 -18.95 -44.28
CA ILE A 129 -21.74 -20.26 -44.09
C ILE A 129 -23.17 -20.25 -44.64
N SER A 130 -23.93 -19.20 -44.37
CA SER A 130 -25.32 -19.07 -44.85
C SER A 130 -25.39 -19.04 -46.38
N VAL A 131 -24.48 -18.32 -47.04
CA VAL A 131 -24.38 -18.29 -48.51
C VAL A 131 -23.98 -19.66 -49.06
N MET A 132 -23.01 -20.34 -48.47
CA MET A 132 -22.60 -21.68 -48.90
C MET A 132 -23.72 -22.70 -48.76
N LEU A 133 -24.45 -22.68 -47.64
CA LEU A 133 -25.60 -23.56 -47.41
C LEU A 133 -26.70 -23.32 -48.44
N TYR A 134 -27.03 -22.06 -48.73
CA TYR A 134 -28.01 -21.70 -49.75
C TYR A 134 -27.58 -22.16 -51.15
N ALA A 135 -26.30 -21.95 -51.52
CA ALA A 135 -25.76 -22.37 -52.81
C ALA A 135 -25.82 -23.90 -52.97
N ASN A 136 -25.39 -24.66 -51.96
CA ASN A 136 -25.45 -26.12 -51.97
C ASN A 136 -26.90 -26.66 -52.05
N HIS A 137 -27.86 -26.00 -51.41
CA HIS A 137 -29.27 -26.38 -51.52
C HIS A 137 -29.83 -26.18 -52.94
N LYS A 138 -29.28 -25.22 -53.69
CA LYS A 138 -29.72 -24.89 -55.05
C LYS A 138 -29.13 -25.81 -56.12
N GLU A 139 -27.96 -26.41 -55.87
CA GLU A 139 -27.34 -27.41 -56.76
C GLU A 139 -27.95 -28.81 -56.61
N GLN A 140 -28.68 -29.08 -55.52
CA GLN A 140 -29.36 -30.36 -55.27
C GLN A 140 -30.82 -30.41 -55.79
N GLN A 141 -31.34 -29.30 -56.35
CA GLN A 141 -32.64 -29.22 -57.02
C GLN A 141 -32.47 -29.22 -58.54
#